data_AF-A0A7V2S5D9-F1
#
_entry.id   AF-A0A7V2S5D9-F1
#
_cell.length_a   1.000
_cell.length_b   1.000
_cell.length_c   1.000
_cell.angle_alpha   90.00
_cell.angle_beta   90.00
_cell.angle_gamma   90.00
#
_symmetry.space_group_name_H-M   'P 1'
#
loop_
_entity.id
_entity.type
_entity.pdbx_description
1 polymer ?
#
loop_
_entity_poly.entity_id
_entity_poly.type
_entity_poly.pdbx_seq_one_letter_code
_entity_poly.pdbx_strand_id
1 'polypeptide(L)'
;MSYPLIDKTLPNADYHARPEIGSTSLKRIEVPAVYQWHQNNPQEYKDCFRIGSLIHICILEPEKLNDEYLTAPAFGKRSKADRESWACWFLENGAEDVAEIMRKPAADWFSEFQKQTGKSIVTADELTLFMQMVHSVRNNPEAVRLLTAGRAEQSLFWTDKETGLNLKCRPDYLNNTFCTDIKSTRNARPYAFARSIMDYGYHI
;
A
#
# COMPACT_ATOMS: atom_id res chain seq x y z
N MET A 1 -12.66 -15.64 27.31
CA MET A 1 -11.59 -15.05 26.47
C MET A 1 -12.13 -13.74 25.93
N SER A 2 -11.40 -12.62 26.07
CA SER A 2 -11.78 -11.40 25.33
C SER A 2 -11.33 -11.61 23.89
N TYR A 3 -12.26 -11.56 22.95
CA TYR A 3 -11.95 -11.57 21.53
C TYR A 3 -11.33 -10.21 21.15
N PRO A 4 -10.49 -10.14 20.10
CA PRO A 4 -10.00 -8.87 19.60
C PRO A 4 -11.18 -7.99 19.17
N LEU A 5 -11.07 -6.68 19.43
CA LEU A 5 -11.99 -5.70 18.85
C LEU A 5 -11.74 -5.65 17.35
N ILE A 6 -12.81 -5.80 16.57
CA ILE A 6 -12.74 -5.72 15.11
C ILE A 6 -13.41 -4.43 14.65
N ASP A 7 -12.61 -3.52 14.10
CA ASP A 7 -13.11 -2.33 13.41
C ASP A 7 -13.06 -2.58 11.89
N LYS A 8 -14.21 -2.44 11.25
CA LYS A 8 -14.42 -2.74 9.83
C LYS A 8 -14.41 -1.49 8.96
N THR A 9 -14.31 -0.31 9.56
CA THR A 9 -14.52 0.98 8.91
C THR A 9 -13.40 1.97 9.15
N LEU A 10 -12.46 1.66 10.04
CA LEU A 10 -11.32 2.53 10.35
C LEU A 10 -10.50 2.84 9.09
N PRO A 11 -10.35 4.13 8.70
CA PRO A 11 -9.52 4.51 7.57
C PRO A 11 -8.04 4.09 7.70
N ASN A 12 -7.32 4.04 6.58
CA ASN A 12 -5.92 3.61 6.58
C ASN A 12 -4.99 4.54 7.36
N ALA A 13 -5.11 5.85 7.14
CA ALA A 13 -4.34 6.84 7.87
C ALA A 13 -4.55 6.72 9.39
N ASP A 14 -5.81 6.60 9.82
CA ASP A 14 -6.17 6.54 11.24
C ASP A 14 -5.61 5.29 11.92
N TYR A 15 -5.66 4.13 11.27
CA TYR A 15 -5.05 2.90 11.79
C TYR A 15 -3.55 3.03 12.01
N HIS A 16 -2.84 3.64 11.05
CA HIS A 16 -1.40 3.83 11.16
C HIS A 16 -1.04 4.85 12.25
N ALA A 17 -1.88 5.87 12.47
CA ALA A 17 -1.70 6.87 13.52
C ALA A 17 -1.89 6.33 14.95
N ARG A 18 -2.55 5.18 15.12
CA ARG A 18 -2.81 4.63 16.45
C ARG A 18 -1.53 4.14 17.17
N PRO A 19 -1.45 4.25 18.51
CA PRO A 19 -0.24 3.94 19.28
C PRO A 19 0.02 2.45 19.55
N GLU A 20 -0.93 1.54 19.29
CA GLU A 20 -0.73 0.11 19.55
C GLU A 20 0.40 -0.49 18.70
N ILE A 21 1.02 -1.54 19.22
CA ILE A 21 2.17 -2.21 18.60
C ILE A 21 1.67 -3.17 17.51
N GLY A 22 2.11 -2.97 16.28
CA GLY A 22 1.89 -3.91 15.17
C GLY A 22 3.16 -4.64 14.74
N SER A 23 3.07 -5.51 13.73
CA SER A 23 4.20 -6.30 13.22
C SER A 23 5.42 -5.45 12.83
N THR A 24 5.21 -4.31 12.17
CA THR A 24 6.30 -3.36 11.83
C THR A 24 7.03 -2.83 13.07
N SER A 25 6.31 -2.59 14.16
CA SER A 25 6.89 -2.18 15.44
C SER A 25 7.69 -3.33 16.06
N LEU A 26 7.15 -4.55 16.04
CA LEU A 26 7.80 -5.75 16.58
C LEU A 26 9.12 -6.06 15.85
N LYS A 27 9.18 -5.93 14.53
CA LYS A 27 10.41 -6.10 13.74
C LYS A 27 11.55 -5.16 14.15
N ARG A 28 11.25 -4.09 14.88
CA ARG A 28 12.21 -3.07 15.32
C ARG A 28 12.48 -3.13 16.82
N ILE A 29 11.72 -3.92 17.58
CA ILE A 29 11.77 -3.93 19.05
C ILE A 29 13.05 -4.56 19.58
N GLU A 30 13.69 -5.43 18.80
CA GLU A 30 14.97 -6.07 19.16
C GLU A 30 16.07 -5.03 19.46
N VAL A 31 15.98 -3.84 18.86
CA VAL A 31 16.90 -2.73 19.11
C VAL A 31 16.10 -1.53 19.63
N PRO A 32 16.00 -1.34 20.97
CA PRO A 32 15.14 -0.30 21.57
C PRO A 32 15.40 1.11 21.05
N ALA A 33 16.66 1.45 20.76
CA ALA A 33 17.02 2.75 20.18
C ALA A 33 16.43 2.94 18.77
N VAL A 34 16.41 1.89 17.94
CA VAL A 34 15.83 1.93 16.59
C VAL A 34 14.31 2.05 16.68
N TYR A 35 13.69 1.30 17.59
CA TYR A 35 12.26 1.41 17.86
C TYR A 35 11.87 2.84 18.26
N GLN A 36 12.55 3.42 19.26
CA GLN A 36 12.29 4.79 19.74
C GLN A 36 12.51 5.83 18.64
N TRP A 37 13.57 5.69 17.83
CA TRP A 37 13.81 6.59 16.71
C TRP A 37 12.65 6.58 15.72
N HIS A 38 12.14 5.41 15.36
CA HIS A 38 11.03 5.27 14.42
C HIS A 38 9.68 5.77 14.94
N GLN A 39 9.45 5.83 16.25
CA GLN A 39 8.24 6.46 16.81
C GLN A 39 8.17 7.95 16.48
N ASN A 40 9.33 8.61 16.43
CA ASN A 40 9.44 10.04 16.14
C ASN A 40 9.80 10.33 14.67
N ASN A 41 10.18 9.30 13.91
CA ASN A 41 10.62 9.40 12.52
C ASN A 41 9.88 8.35 11.68
N PRO A 42 8.58 8.57 11.41
CA PRO A 42 7.80 7.67 10.58
C PRO A 42 8.44 7.57 9.20
N GLN A 43 8.42 6.36 8.64
CA GLN A 43 9.01 6.11 7.34
C GLN A 43 8.19 6.82 6.25
N GLU A 44 8.85 7.68 5.48
CA GLU A 44 8.25 8.28 4.30
C GLU A 44 7.88 7.20 3.27
N TYR A 45 6.78 7.44 2.57
CA TYR A 45 6.36 6.62 1.45
C TYR A 45 7.45 6.61 0.37
N LYS A 46 7.79 5.42 -0.13
CA LYS A 46 8.77 5.24 -1.20
C LYS A 46 8.06 4.71 -2.44
N ASP A 47 8.49 5.16 -3.62
CA ASP A 47 7.93 4.72 -4.90
C ASP A 47 7.99 3.18 -5.07
N CYS A 48 8.97 2.51 -4.46
CA CYS A 48 9.03 1.05 -4.47
C CYS A 48 7.82 0.35 -3.81
N PHE A 49 7.05 1.04 -2.96
CA PHE A 49 5.81 0.52 -2.35
C PHE A 49 4.56 0.77 -3.20
N ARG A 50 4.66 1.61 -4.25
CA ARG A 50 3.53 1.99 -5.10
C ARG A 50 2.89 0.80 -5.79
N ILE A 51 3.72 -0.05 -6.39
CA ILE A 51 3.26 -1.25 -7.09
C ILE A 51 2.52 -2.20 -6.14
N GLY A 52 3.08 -2.44 -4.94
CA GLY A 52 2.44 -3.30 -3.94
C GLY A 52 1.08 -2.76 -3.52
N SER A 53 1.03 -1.48 -3.14
CA SER A 53 -0.20 -0.81 -2.69
C SER A 53 -1.31 -0.88 -3.74
N LEU A 54 -0.95 -0.64 -5.00
CA LEU A 54 -1.89 -0.65 -6.11
C LEU A 54 -2.44 -2.06 -6.39
N ILE A 55 -1.60 -3.10 -6.32
CA ILE A 55 -2.05 -4.48 -6.50
C ILE A 55 -3.02 -4.88 -5.38
N HIS A 56 -2.75 -4.48 -4.13
CA HIS A 56 -3.66 -4.72 -3.01
C HIS A 56 -5.02 -4.11 -3.29
N ILE A 57 -5.08 -2.82 -3.65
CA ILE A 57 -6.35 -2.14 -3.96
C ILE A 57 -7.06 -2.81 -5.14
N CYS A 58 -6.36 -3.15 -6.22
CA CYS A 58 -6.98 -3.81 -7.37
C CYS A 58 -7.59 -5.19 -7.04
N ILE A 59 -6.99 -5.91 -6.09
CA ILE A 59 -7.46 -7.24 -5.68
C ILE A 59 -8.57 -7.13 -4.63
N LEU A 60 -8.39 -6.29 -3.62
CA LEU A 60 -9.15 -6.28 -2.38
C LEU A 60 -10.28 -5.25 -2.36
N GLU A 61 -10.03 -4.07 -2.92
CA GLU A 61 -10.93 -2.90 -2.87
C GLU A 61 -10.98 -2.16 -4.23
N PRO A 62 -11.31 -2.86 -5.33
CA PRO A 62 -11.22 -2.31 -6.69
C PRO A 62 -12.10 -1.08 -6.93
N GLU A 63 -13.16 -0.90 -6.14
CA GLU A 63 -14.02 0.27 -6.17
C GLU A 63 -13.31 1.57 -5.77
N LYS A 64 -12.26 1.50 -4.93
CA LYS A 64 -11.48 2.68 -4.50
C LYS A 64 -10.45 3.12 -5.52
N LEU A 65 -10.23 2.33 -6.58
CA LEU A 65 -9.16 2.58 -7.54
C LEU A 65 -9.26 3.97 -8.18
N ASN A 66 -10.47 4.42 -8.53
CA ASN A 66 -10.67 5.73 -9.17
C ASN A 66 -10.54 6.91 -8.21
N ASP A 67 -10.64 6.66 -6.90
CA ASP A 67 -10.49 7.70 -5.88
C ASP A 67 -9.01 7.94 -5.55
N GLU A 68 -8.21 6.86 -5.53
CA GLU A 68 -6.79 6.90 -5.14
C GLU A 68 -5.82 6.98 -6.33
N TYR A 69 -6.24 6.58 -7.53
CA TYR A 69 -5.37 6.50 -8.70
C TYR A 69 -5.92 7.19 -9.95
N LEU A 70 -5.00 7.78 -10.70
CA LEU A 70 -5.27 8.41 -12.00
C LEU A 70 -4.44 7.74 -13.09
N THR A 71 -5.04 7.52 -14.26
CA THR A 71 -4.32 7.00 -15.42
C THR A 71 -3.62 8.15 -16.14
N ALA A 72 -2.31 8.02 -16.32
CA ALA A 72 -1.47 8.98 -17.02
C ALA A 72 -1.94 9.14 -18.48
N PRO A 73 -2.10 10.39 -18.98
CA PRO A 73 -2.30 10.62 -20.40
C PRO A 73 -1.05 10.23 -21.20
N ALA A 74 -1.23 9.94 -22.49
CA ALA A 74 -0.16 9.54 -23.41
C ALA A 74 0.73 10.70 -23.90
N PHE A 75 0.89 11.74 -23.09
CA PHE A 75 1.71 12.90 -23.43
C PHE A 75 3.20 12.54 -23.37
N GLY A 76 4.00 13.14 -24.25
CA GLY A 76 5.45 13.13 -24.11
C GLY A 76 5.90 13.85 -22.83
N LYS A 77 7.21 13.86 -22.57
CA LYS A 77 7.81 14.62 -21.45
C LYS A 77 9.00 15.49 -21.90
N ARG A 78 9.18 15.69 -23.21
CA ARG A 78 10.41 16.25 -23.79
C ARG A 78 10.22 17.64 -24.37
N SER A 79 9.07 17.91 -24.99
CA SER A 79 8.82 19.18 -25.67
C SER A 79 8.25 20.24 -24.73
N LYS A 80 8.26 21.51 -25.15
CA LYS A 80 7.58 22.58 -24.42
C LYS A 80 6.06 22.34 -24.37
N ALA A 81 5.48 21.91 -25.50
CA ALA A 81 4.06 21.58 -25.60
C ALA A 81 3.67 20.41 -24.69
N ASP A 82 4.54 19.40 -24.55
CA ASP A 82 4.35 18.29 -23.60
C ASP A 82 4.24 18.82 -22.17
N ARG A 83 5.17 19.71 -21.78
CA ARG A 83 5.19 20.30 -20.44
C ARG A 83 3.94 21.13 -20.17
N GLU A 84 3.49 21.91 -21.14
CA GLU A 84 2.23 22.67 -21.04
C GLU A 84 1.03 21.74 -20.87
N SER A 85 0.98 20.64 -21.63
CA SER A 85 -0.09 19.63 -21.53
C SER A 85 -0.12 18.94 -20.16
N TRP A 86 1.03 18.56 -19.62
CA TRP A 86 1.14 18.01 -18.27
C TRP A 86 0.74 19.01 -17.19
N ALA A 87 1.15 20.28 -17.32
CA ALA A 87 0.79 21.32 -16.37
C ALA A 87 -0.72 21.54 -16.31
N CYS A 88 -1.39 21.61 -17.47
CA CYS A 88 -2.85 21.68 -17.55
C CYS A 88 -3.50 20.46 -16.89
N TRP A 89 -3.04 19.25 -17.23
CA TRP A 89 -3.60 18.02 -16.67
C TRP A 89 -3.44 17.93 -15.15
N PHE A 90 -2.29 18.33 -14.59
CA PHE A 90 -2.10 18.34 -13.14
C PHE A 90 -3.07 19.30 -12.45
N LEU A 91 -3.26 20.51 -13.00
CA LEU A 91 -4.22 21.48 -12.46
C LEU A 91 -5.65 20.95 -12.49
N GLU A 92 -6.07 20.37 -13.61
CA GLU A 92 -7.40 19.78 -13.80
C GLU A 92 -7.67 18.61 -12.83
N ASN A 93 -6.61 17.94 -12.37
CA ASN A 93 -6.70 16.81 -11.44
C ASN A 93 -6.37 17.18 -9.99
N GLY A 94 -6.37 18.49 -9.66
CA GLY A 94 -6.37 18.99 -8.29
C GLY A 94 -5.01 19.40 -7.74
N ALA A 95 -3.96 19.49 -8.55
CA ALA A 95 -2.70 20.09 -8.10
C ALA A 95 -2.87 21.60 -7.87
N GLU A 96 -2.50 22.06 -6.69
CA GLU A 96 -2.59 23.48 -6.31
C GLU A 96 -1.35 24.28 -6.76
N ASP A 97 -0.16 23.68 -6.68
CA ASP A 97 1.10 24.30 -7.12
C ASP A 97 1.78 23.46 -8.20
N VAL A 98 1.29 23.64 -9.43
CA VAL A 98 1.88 23.01 -10.62
C VAL A 98 3.31 23.50 -10.88
N ALA A 99 3.67 24.73 -10.47
CA ALA A 99 5.01 25.25 -10.69
C ALA A 99 6.05 24.49 -9.84
N GLU A 100 5.71 24.12 -8.61
CA GLU A 100 6.53 23.26 -7.76
C GLU A 100 6.78 21.89 -8.41
N ILE A 101 5.71 21.23 -8.88
CA ILE A 101 5.81 19.93 -9.58
C ILE A 101 6.73 20.07 -10.79
N MET A 102 6.46 21.06 -11.66
CA MET A 102 7.14 21.20 -12.94
C MET A 102 8.59 21.69 -12.82
N ARG A 103 8.99 22.28 -11.68
CA ARG A 103 10.39 22.62 -11.39
C ARG A 103 11.25 21.38 -11.15
N LYS A 104 10.65 20.25 -10.72
CA LYS A 104 11.35 18.98 -10.52
C LYS A 104 11.68 18.30 -11.87
N PRO A 105 12.65 17.37 -11.89
CA PRO A 105 12.85 16.47 -13.02
C PRO A 105 11.57 15.69 -13.35
N ALA A 106 11.35 15.36 -14.63
CA ALA A 106 10.11 14.72 -15.08
C ALA A 106 9.86 13.30 -14.52
N ALA A 107 10.90 12.70 -13.94
CA ALA A 107 10.80 11.45 -13.19
C ALA A 107 10.09 11.63 -11.83
N ASP A 108 10.13 12.83 -11.26
CA ASP A 108 9.61 13.14 -9.92
C ASP A 108 8.24 13.84 -9.95
N TRP A 109 7.72 14.17 -11.14
CA TRP A 109 6.43 14.89 -11.22
C TRP A 109 5.28 14.13 -10.56
N PHE A 110 5.25 12.81 -10.70
CA PHE A 110 4.15 12.00 -10.16
C PHE A 110 4.20 11.91 -8.64
N SER A 111 5.40 11.82 -8.05
CA SER A 111 5.54 11.81 -6.60
C SER A 111 5.22 13.17 -6.00
N GLU A 112 5.58 14.27 -6.68
CA GLU A 112 5.22 15.62 -6.23
C GLU A 112 3.72 15.88 -6.36
N PHE A 113 3.10 15.45 -7.46
CA PHE A 113 1.65 15.48 -7.62
C PHE A 113 0.91 14.70 -6.52
N GLN A 114 1.41 13.51 -6.16
CA GLN A 114 0.83 12.70 -5.10
C GLN A 114 0.92 13.39 -3.73
N LYS A 115 2.00 14.12 -3.43
CA LYS A 115 2.10 14.86 -2.16
C LYS A 115 1.05 15.96 -2.06
N GLN A 116 0.74 16.64 -3.16
CA GLN A 116 -0.26 17.71 -3.16
C GLN A 116 -1.69 17.15 -3.11
N THR A 117 -1.96 16.06 -3.82
CA THR A 117 -3.35 15.59 -4.05
C THR A 117 -3.73 14.33 -3.27
N GLY A 118 -2.75 13.60 -2.74
CA GLY A 118 -2.91 12.24 -2.22
C GLY A 118 -3.06 11.15 -3.29
N LYS A 119 -3.24 11.52 -4.57
CA LYS A 119 -3.54 10.58 -5.66
C LYS A 119 -2.28 10.12 -6.38
N SER A 120 -2.19 8.82 -6.61
CA SER A 120 -1.09 8.22 -7.36
C SER A 120 -1.37 8.18 -8.86
N ILE A 121 -0.35 8.41 -9.68
CA ILE A 121 -0.47 8.30 -11.14
C ILE A 121 0.08 6.95 -11.59
N VAL A 122 -0.67 6.28 -12.48
CA VAL A 122 -0.30 5.00 -13.08
C VAL A 122 -0.27 5.13 -14.60
N THR A 123 0.73 4.52 -15.24
CA THR A 123 0.77 4.47 -16.70
C THR A 123 -0.20 3.43 -17.25
N ALA A 124 -0.57 3.54 -18.54
CA ALA A 124 -1.44 2.55 -19.19
C ALA A 124 -0.81 1.14 -19.19
N ASP A 125 0.51 1.04 -19.35
CA ASP A 125 1.25 -0.23 -19.31
C ASP A 125 1.25 -0.83 -17.91
N GLU A 126 1.47 0.00 -16.88
CA GLU A 126 1.36 -0.43 -15.48
C GLU A 126 -0.05 -0.93 -15.15
N LEU A 127 -1.08 -0.18 -15.54
CA LEU A 127 -2.47 -0.59 -15.32
C LEU A 127 -2.76 -1.93 -16.01
N THR A 128 -2.28 -2.10 -17.25
CA THR A 128 -2.43 -3.37 -17.99
C THR A 128 -1.76 -4.52 -17.25
N LEU A 129 -0.53 -4.33 -16.77
CA LEU A 129 0.20 -5.32 -15.98
C LEU A 129 -0.57 -5.70 -14.71
N PHE A 130 -1.08 -4.72 -13.96
CA PHE A 130 -1.82 -5.00 -12.74
C PHE A 130 -3.12 -5.74 -13.01
N MET A 131 -3.85 -5.38 -14.06
CA MET A 131 -5.06 -6.10 -14.44
C MET A 131 -4.78 -7.55 -14.83
N GLN A 132 -3.64 -7.83 -15.48
CA GLN A 132 -3.20 -9.21 -15.74
C GLN A 132 -2.89 -9.97 -14.45
N MET A 133 -2.23 -9.33 -13.48
CA MET A 133 -1.95 -9.94 -12.17
C MET A 133 -3.25 -10.25 -11.41
N VAL A 134 -4.19 -9.30 -11.39
CA VAL A 134 -5.51 -9.48 -10.77
C VAL A 134 -6.27 -10.62 -11.44
N HIS A 135 -6.24 -10.68 -12.78
CA HIS A 135 -6.87 -11.77 -13.53
C HIS A 135 -6.27 -13.13 -13.17
N SER A 136 -4.95 -13.23 -13.05
CA SER A 136 -4.26 -14.45 -12.62
C SER A 136 -4.68 -14.91 -11.21
N VAL A 137 -4.77 -13.97 -10.26
CA VAL A 137 -5.25 -14.24 -8.89
C VAL A 137 -6.69 -14.73 -8.91
N ARG A 138 -7.59 -14.05 -9.64
CA ARG A 138 -9.01 -14.41 -9.73
C ARG A 138 -9.27 -15.75 -10.42
N ASN A 139 -8.36 -16.21 -11.27
CA ASN A 139 -8.46 -17.50 -11.93
C ASN A 139 -7.74 -18.64 -11.17
N ASN A 140 -7.07 -18.35 -10.06
CA ASN A 140 -6.42 -19.36 -9.24
C ASN A 140 -7.37 -19.85 -8.14
N PRO A 141 -7.80 -21.13 -8.14
CA PRO A 141 -8.78 -21.63 -7.17
C PRO A 141 -8.32 -21.51 -5.71
N GLU A 142 -7.02 -21.66 -5.45
CA GLU A 142 -6.44 -21.56 -4.10
C GLU A 142 -6.49 -20.10 -3.61
N ALA A 143 -6.11 -19.15 -4.47
CA ALA A 143 -6.14 -17.74 -4.13
C ALA A 143 -7.58 -17.25 -3.92
N VAL A 144 -8.51 -17.65 -4.79
CA VAL A 144 -9.95 -17.35 -4.63
C VAL A 144 -10.47 -17.88 -3.30
N ARG A 145 -10.12 -19.11 -2.92
CA ARG A 145 -10.52 -19.67 -1.62
C ARG A 145 -10.03 -18.83 -0.43
N LEU A 146 -8.80 -18.32 -0.51
CA LEU A 146 -8.21 -17.47 0.54
C LEU A 146 -8.87 -16.08 0.62
N LEU A 147 -9.45 -15.59 -0.49
CA LEU A 147 -9.99 -14.24 -0.65
C LEU A 147 -11.53 -14.19 -0.81
N THR A 148 -12.23 -15.25 -0.38
CA THR A 148 -13.71 -15.34 -0.45
C THR A 148 -14.32 -15.38 0.95
N ALA A 149 -15.58 -14.92 1.06
CA ALA A 149 -16.40 -14.98 2.27
C ALA A 149 -15.78 -14.29 3.50
N GLY A 150 -15.00 -13.23 3.27
CA GLY A 150 -14.38 -12.41 4.30
C GLY A 150 -14.51 -10.92 3.99
N ARG A 151 -13.65 -10.12 4.61
CA ARG A 151 -13.52 -8.69 4.34
C ARG A 151 -12.04 -8.30 4.27
N ALA A 152 -11.76 -7.34 3.40
CA ALA A 152 -10.45 -6.74 3.30
C ALA A 152 -10.19 -5.75 4.45
N GLU A 153 -8.91 -5.48 4.72
CA GLU A 153 -8.41 -4.35 5.52
C GLU A 153 -9.04 -4.17 6.91
N GLN A 154 -9.47 -5.27 7.55
CA GLN A 154 -10.10 -5.23 8.86
C GLN A 154 -9.07 -4.92 9.95
N SER A 155 -9.34 -3.94 10.82
CA SER A 155 -8.47 -3.66 11.96
C SER A 155 -8.84 -4.50 13.18
N LEU A 156 -7.82 -5.14 13.75
CA LEU A 156 -7.89 -5.95 14.96
C LEU A 156 -7.10 -5.27 16.07
N PHE A 157 -7.68 -5.16 17.25
CA PHE A 157 -7.02 -4.62 18.44
C PHE A 157 -7.24 -5.53 19.64
N TRP A 158 -6.18 -5.78 20.41
CA TRP A 158 -6.29 -6.55 21.64
C TRP A 158 -5.17 -6.21 22.62
N THR A 159 -5.41 -6.51 23.90
CA THR A 159 -4.35 -6.51 24.90
C THR A 159 -3.80 -7.93 25.00
N ASP A 160 -2.51 -8.07 24.76
CA ASP A 160 -1.83 -9.34 24.98
C ASP A 160 -1.83 -9.70 26.46
N LYS A 161 -2.19 -10.95 26.78
CA LYS A 161 -2.42 -11.36 28.17
C LYS A 161 -1.14 -11.61 28.96
N GLU A 162 -0.07 -11.98 28.26
CA GLU A 162 1.20 -12.32 28.89
C GLU A 162 2.01 -11.06 29.17
N THR A 163 2.11 -10.18 28.18
CA THR A 163 2.93 -8.97 28.24
C THR A 163 2.16 -7.73 28.70
N GLY A 164 0.83 -7.74 28.63
CA GLY A 164 -0.01 -6.56 28.89
C GLY A 164 0.04 -5.49 27.80
N LEU A 165 0.73 -5.76 26.68
CA LEU A 165 0.88 -4.80 25.58
C LEU A 165 -0.42 -4.68 24.76
N ASN A 166 -0.75 -3.45 24.35
CA ASN A 166 -1.83 -3.23 23.38
C ASN A 166 -1.29 -3.44 21.96
N LEU A 167 -1.86 -4.40 21.25
CA LEU A 167 -1.45 -4.83 19.92
C LEU A 167 -2.49 -4.44 18.88
N LYS A 168 -2.01 -4.21 17.65
CA LYS A 168 -2.84 -4.00 16.47
C LYS A 168 -2.40 -4.87 15.29
N CYS A 169 -3.36 -5.29 14.50
CA CYS A 169 -3.13 -5.98 13.23
C CYS A 169 -4.17 -5.53 12.22
N ARG A 170 -3.77 -5.46 10.95
CA ARG A 170 -4.68 -5.27 9.82
C ARG A 170 -4.27 -6.27 8.74
N PRO A 171 -4.88 -7.46 8.70
CA PRO A 171 -4.66 -8.37 7.58
C PRO A 171 -5.29 -7.79 6.31
N ASP A 172 -4.67 -8.10 5.18
CA ASP A 172 -5.18 -7.71 3.86
C ASP A 172 -6.57 -8.29 3.61
N TYR A 173 -6.81 -9.55 4.03
CA TYR A 173 -8.12 -10.19 3.97
C TYR A 173 -8.33 -11.15 5.13
N LEU A 174 -9.50 -11.06 5.78
CA LEU A 174 -9.87 -11.93 6.89
C LEU A 174 -11.21 -12.61 6.60
N ASN A 175 -11.23 -13.94 6.63
CA ASN A 175 -12.45 -14.73 6.63
C ASN A 175 -12.51 -15.63 7.88
N ASN A 176 -13.54 -16.46 7.99
CA ASN A 176 -13.76 -17.31 9.17
C ASN A 176 -12.71 -18.42 9.35
N THR A 177 -11.83 -18.64 8.36
CA THR A 177 -10.87 -19.76 8.32
C THR A 177 -9.43 -19.29 8.16
N PHE A 178 -9.20 -18.23 7.40
CA PHE A 178 -7.89 -17.75 6.99
C PHE A 178 -7.71 -16.27 7.30
N CYS A 179 -6.53 -15.95 7.79
CA CYS A 179 -5.96 -14.61 7.83
C CYS A 179 -4.96 -14.53 6.68
N THR A 180 -5.31 -13.79 5.63
CA THR A 180 -4.57 -13.76 4.37
C THR A 180 -3.83 -12.43 4.24
N ASP A 181 -2.58 -12.53 3.84
CA ASP A 181 -1.70 -11.39 3.55
C ASP A 181 -1.11 -11.60 2.15
N ILE A 182 -1.29 -10.60 1.28
CA ILE A 182 -0.84 -10.56 -0.10
C ILE A 182 0.54 -9.90 -0.13
N LYS A 183 1.42 -10.46 -0.96
CA LYS A 183 2.76 -9.93 -1.16
C LYS A 183 3.12 -9.94 -2.64
N SER A 184 3.44 -8.77 -3.18
CA SER A 184 4.08 -8.64 -4.48
C SER A 184 5.59 -8.89 -4.36
N THR A 185 6.16 -9.67 -5.26
CA THR A 185 7.60 -9.90 -5.33
C THR A 185 8.07 -9.96 -6.78
N ARG A 186 9.36 -9.66 -7.00
CA ARG A 186 10.00 -9.81 -8.32
C ARG A 186 10.15 -11.27 -8.73
N ASN A 187 10.21 -12.20 -7.77
CA ASN A 187 10.39 -13.63 -8.04
C ASN A 187 9.64 -14.49 -7.01
N ALA A 188 8.56 -15.12 -7.44
CA ALA A 188 7.71 -15.97 -6.61
C ALA A 188 8.17 -17.44 -6.51
N ARG A 189 9.32 -17.81 -7.09
CA ARG A 189 9.86 -19.17 -6.95
C ARG A 189 10.20 -19.45 -5.48
N PRO A 190 9.93 -20.66 -4.95
CA PRO A 190 10.06 -20.95 -3.52
C PRO A 190 11.39 -20.53 -2.90
N TYR A 191 12.52 -20.84 -3.57
CA TYR A 191 13.85 -20.48 -3.06
C TYR A 191 14.11 -18.98 -2.99
N ALA A 192 13.56 -18.21 -3.94
CA ALA A 192 13.72 -16.75 -3.98
C ALA A 192 12.80 -16.08 -2.96
N PHE A 193 11.55 -16.55 -2.88
CA PHE A 193 10.57 -16.00 -1.97
C PHE A 193 10.91 -16.30 -0.50
N ALA A 194 11.45 -17.49 -0.19
CA ALA A 194 11.95 -17.82 1.14
C ALA A 194 12.97 -16.79 1.65
N ARG A 195 13.86 -16.31 0.77
CA ARG A 195 14.80 -15.25 1.12
C ARG A 195 14.08 -13.93 1.40
N SER A 196 13.08 -13.56 0.59
CA SER A 196 12.26 -12.37 0.85
C SER A 196 11.52 -12.44 2.20
N ILE A 197 11.06 -13.61 2.63
CA ILE A 197 10.43 -13.81 3.94
C ILE A 197 11.39 -13.44 5.08
N MET A 198 12.67 -13.79 4.95
CA MET A 198 13.70 -13.46 5.94
C MET A 198 14.11 -11.99 5.85
N ASP A 199 14.43 -11.51 4.64
CA ASP A 199 14.94 -10.14 4.42
C ASP A 199 13.93 -9.06 4.85
N TYR A 200 12.63 -9.33 4.70
CA TYR A 200 11.54 -8.41 5.04
C TYR A 200 10.78 -8.80 6.32
N GLY A 201 11.20 -9.88 6.98
CA GLY A 201 10.61 -10.38 8.22
C GLY A 201 9.14 -10.74 8.09
N TYR A 202 8.67 -11.30 6.97
CA TYR A 202 7.24 -11.62 6.78
C TYR A 202 6.70 -12.68 7.75
N HIS A 203 7.58 -13.38 8.46
CA HIS A 203 7.26 -14.37 9.47
C HIS A 203 7.05 -13.77 10.89
N ILE A 204 7.21 -12.45 11.02
CA ILE A 204 7.07 -11.66 12.26
C ILE A 204 5.84 -10.77 12.14
#